data_AF-A0A7W9X1E5-F1
#
_entry.id   AF-A0A7W9X1E5-F1
#
_cell.length_a   1.000
_cell.length_b   1.000
_cell.length_c   1.000
_cell.angle_alpha   90.00
_cell.angle_beta   90.00
_cell.angle_gamma   90.00
#
_symmetry.space_group_name_H-M   'P 1'
#
loop_
_entity.id
_entity.type
_entity.pdbx_description
1 polymer ?
#
loop_
_entity_poly.entity_id
_entity_poly.type
_entity_poly.pdbx_seq_one_letter_code
_entity_poly.pdbx_strand_id
1 'polypeptide(L)'
;MSDEAISAEVAAGRSRGSPIVRAALMAYLLLIIYASWFPFTGWRDTGVAPLAFLNLVKQRYFTGFDVGVNIVGYIPFGMLLVLSFYPRVRGVWAVLLAALIGIFTTGVMETVQNFLPSRVPSNLDFVTNAGGALLGAVLGALWAPGLLDRSRLFKLRQRWFAPHASQGLVLVAMWPLAQIYPQSYLFGHGQVLPIVSGWLSSWFDTDIDLVAMLRPGVTMSVEQYWLSETIITACGMTGAALTLMCLVRRGAPRFWLMIALLGSALALKAFASSLLFRPDNAFVWVTPGAEGGFLIGMIMLSGLVFAPQVAQRRLAVVTLILALVVVNTIPVNPYFSSTLQGWVQGKFLNFNGAAWFLSLSWPFFALWFLLLPSHKLNRQ
;
A
#
# COMPACT_ATOMS: atom_id res chain seq x y z
N MET A 1 3.07 40.25 8.82
CA MET A 1 4.32 39.57 8.41
C MET A 1 4.75 40.24 7.11
N SER A 2 5.94 40.84 7.04
CA SER A 2 6.40 41.54 5.82
C SER A 2 6.68 40.55 4.70
N ASP A 3 6.54 40.97 3.44
CA ASP A 3 6.82 40.13 2.25
C ASP A 3 8.25 39.57 2.22
N GLU A 4 9.19 40.27 2.87
CA GLU A 4 10.56 39.79 3.08
C GLU A 4 10.65 38.63 4.06
N ALA A 5 9.86 38.63 5.14
CA ALA A 5 9.83 37.52 6.10
C ALA A 5 9.23 36.26 5.46
N ILE A 6 8.19 36.42 4.64
CA ILE A 6 7.60 35.32 3.86
C ILE A 6 8.61 34.79 2.82
N SER A 7 9.32 35.69 2.12
CA SER A 7 10.35 35.28 1.14
C SER A 7 11.54 34.58 1.80
N ALA A 8 11.98 35.03 2.97
CA ALA A 8 13.07 34.42 3.73
C ALA A 8 12.68 33.05 4.29
N GLU A 9 11.44 32.89 4.76
CA GLU A 9 10.92 31.60 5.25
C GLU A 9 10.72 30.59 4.10
N VAL A 10 10.26 31.05 2.93
CA VAL A 10 10.18 30.25 1.70
C VAL A 10 11.58 29.88 1.19
N ALA A 11 12.56 30.78 1.26
CA ALA A 11 13.95 30.51 0.89
C ALA A 11 14.63 29.53 1.86
N ALA A 12 14.38 29.66 3.16
CA ALA A 12 14.85 28.74 4.20
C ALA A 12 14.20 27.34 4.04
N GLY A 13 12.91 27.27 3.71
CA GLY A 13 12.20 26.04 3.38
C GLY A 13 12.78 25.33 2.15
N ARG A 14 13.21 26.08 1.12
CA ARG A 14 13.91 25.54 -0.07
C ARG A 14 15.30 24.95 0.22
N SER A 15 15.93 25.33 1.33
CA SER A 15 17.24 24.78 1.74
C SER A 15 17.12 23.42 2.45
N ARG A 16 15.93 23.09 2.97
CA ARG A 16 15.68 21.86 3.73
C ARG A 16 15.08 20.80 2.79
N GLY A 17 15.73 19.63 2.72
CA GLY A 17 15.24 18.50 1.91
C GLY A 17 13.85 18.04 2.38
N SER A 18 13.03 17.53 1.45
CA SER A 18 11.63 17.18 1.71
C SER A 18 11.48 16.10 2.80
N PRO A 19 10.84 16.40 3.94
CA PRO A 19 10.61 15.41 5.01
C PRO A 19 9.77 14.22 4.53
N ILE A 20 8.84 14.45 3.60
CA ILE A 20 7.97 13.42 3.03
C ILE A 20 8.76 12.42 2.21
N VAL A 21 9.72 12.90 1.39
CA VAL A 21 10.59 12.01 0.60
C VAL A 21 11.45 11.16 1.52
N ARG A 22 11.97 11.73 2.61
CA ARG A 22 12.76 10.99 3.59
C ARG A 22 11.94 9.96 4.37
N ALA A 23 10.72 10.32 4.75
CA ALA A 23 9.79 9.38 5.38
C ALA A 23 9.41 8.24 4.40
N ALA A 24 9.16 8.56 3.13
CA ALA A 24 8.89 7.57 2.09
C ALA A 24 10.10 6.65 1.85
N LEU A 25 11.32 7.20 1.80
CA LEU A 25 12.56 6.43 1.70
C LEU A 25 12.70 5.45 2.87
N MET A 26 12.48 5.93 4.11
CA MET A 26 12.55 5.08 5.30
C MET A 26 11.49 3.96 5.25
N ALA A 27 10.24 4.31 4.92
CA ALA A 27 9.17 3.32 4.78
C ALA A 27 9.49 2.28 3.69
N TYR A 28 10.08 2.71 2.57
CA TYR A 28 10.45 1.81 1.49
C TYR A 28 11.64 0.92 1.84
N LEU A 29 12.63 1.45 2.57
CA LEU A 29 13.73 0.65 3.10
C LEU A 29 13.23 -0.42 4.08
N LEU A 30 12.30 -0.06 4.97
CA LEU A 30 11.66 -1.02 5.88
C LEU A 30 10.87 -2.09 5.11
N LEU A 31 10.22 -1.72 4.00
CA LEU A 31 9.54 -2.67 3.12
C LEU A 31 10.53 -3.63 2.46
N ILE A 32 11.69 -3.15 2.00
CA ILE A 32 12.77 -3.99 1.45
C ILE A 32 13.29 -4.96 2.51
N ILE A 33 13.57 -4.46 3.72
CA ILE A 33 14.02 -5.28 4.85
C ILE A 33 12.98 -6.37 5.16
N TYR A 34 11.71 -5.98 5.27
CA TYR A 34 10.61 -6.90 5.49
C TYR A 34 10.55 -7.98 4.41
N ALA A 35 10.55 -7.59 3.14
CA ALA A 35 10.49 -8.52 2.03
C ALA A 35 11.71 -9.45 1.97
N SER A 36 12.89 -8.96 2.38
CA SER A 36 14.13 -9.73 2.32
C SER A 36 14.28 -10.71 3.48
N TRP A 37 13.80 -10.36 4.68
CA TRP A 37 14.01 -11.12 5.91
C TRP A 37 12.78 -11.88 6.42
N PHE A 38 11.63 -11.73 5.77
CA PHE A 38 10.46 -12.56 6.02
C PHE A 38 10.83 -14.06 5.88
N PRO A 39 10.37 -14.97 6.77
CA PRO A 39 9.34 -14.80 7.80
C PRO A 39 9.82 -14.30 9.18
N PHE A 40 11.07 -13.85 9.33
CA PHE A 40 11.65 -13.45 10.62
C PHE A 40 11.68 -14.55 11.70
N THR A 41 11.60 -15.82 11.31
CA THR A 41 11.64 -16.97 12.22
C THR A 41 12.64 -18.01 11.75
N GLY A 42 13.04 -18.91 12.65
CA GLY A 42 13.96 -20.01 12.31
C GLY A 42 15.41 -19.59 12.08
N TRP A 43 15.82 -18.43 12.62
CA TRP A 43 17.19 -17.92 12.50
C TRP A 43 18.19 -18.93 13.06
N ARG A 44 19.19 -19.30 12.25
CA ARG A 44 20.31 -20.14 12.67
C ARG A 44 21.54 -19.87 11.83
N ASP A 45 22.70 -19.99 12.45
CA ASP A 45 23.96 -20.01 11.70
C ASP A 45 24.02 -21.28 10.85
N THR A 46 24.25 -21.11 9.55
CA THR A 46 24.37 -22.19 8.57
C THR A 46 25.83 -22.60 8.33
N GLY A 47 26.80 -21.89 8.94
CA GLY A 47 28.22 -22.12 8.74
C GLY A 47 28.76 -21.63 7.39
N VAL A 48 27.93 -20.94 6.60
CA VAL A 48 28.29 -20.37 5.31
C VAL A 48 28.91 -18.99 5.52
N ALA A 49 30.03 -18.71 4.82
CA ALA A 49 30.67 -17.41 4.91
C ALA A 49 29.70 -16.29 4.47
N PRO A 50 29.64 -15.14 5.18
CA PRO A 50 28.64 -14.08 4.93
C PRO A 50 28.56 -13.57 3.47
N LEU A 51 29.69 -13.55 2.77
CA LEU A 51 29.81 -13.07 1.38
C LEU A 51 29.94 -14.21 0.36
N ALA A 52 29.70 -15.46 0.75
CA ALA A 52 29.85 -16.63 -0.13
C ALA A 52 29.00 -16.49 -1.41
N PHE A 53 27.84 -15.84 -1.31
CA PHE A 53 26.90 -15.63 -2.41
C PHE A 53 27.53 -14.92 -3.62
N LEU A 54 28.56 -14.09 -3.43
CA LEU A 54 29.27 -13.42 -4.53
C LEU A 54 29.97 -14.41 -5.47
N ASN A 55 30.42 -15.54 -4.94
CA ASN A 55 31.20 -16.55 -5.66
C ASN A 55 30.37 -17.80 -6.01
N LEU A 56 29.09 -17.86 -5.61
CA LEU A 56 28.23 -19.00 -5.93
C LEU A 56 27.96 -19.04 -7.44
N VAL A 57 28.14 -20.24 -8.03
CA VAL A 57 27.72 -20.51 -9.40
C VAL A 57 26.22 -20.23 -9.53
N LYS A 58 25.84 -19.57 -10.62
CA LYS A 58 24.46 -19.16 -10.93
C LYS A 58 23.46 -20.23 -10.52
N GLN A 59 22.47 -19.86 -9.70
CA GLN A 59 21.39 -20.77 -9.32
C GLN A 59 20.74 -21.35 -10.59
N ARG A 60 20.57 -22.66 -10.64
CA ARG A 60 20.20 -23.41 -11.86
C ARG A 60 18.75 -23.16 -12.31
N TYR A 61 17.93 -22.53 -11.46
CA TYR A 61 16.50 -22.29 -11.69
C TYR A 61 16.14 -20.83 -11.33
N PHE A 62 16.24 -19.92 -12.29
CA PHE A 62 15.71 -18.56 -12.19
C PHE A 62 14.87 -18.27 -13.44
N THR A 63 13.82 -17.48 -13.29
CA THR A 63 12.99 -17.03 -14.40
C THR A 63 13.28 -15.57 -14.73
N GLY A 64 13.05 -15.15 -15.98
CA GLY A 64 13.16 -13.72 -16.34
C GLY A 64 12.22 -12.82 -15.54
N PHE A 65 11.13 -13.40 -15.02
CA PHE A 65 10.22 -12.74 -14.10
C PHE A 65 10.89 -12.37 -12.77
N ASP A 66 11.69 -13.27 -12.18
CA ASP A 66 12.37 -13.02 -10.90
C ASP A 66 13.36 -11.87 -11.03
N VAL A 67 14.13 -11.85 -12.12
CA VAL A 67 15.02 -10.75 -12.50
C VAL A 67 14.25 -9.43 -12.65
N GLY A 68 13.11 -9.47 -13.35
CA GLY A 68 12.27 -8.28 -13.56
C GLY A 68 11.72 -7.71 -12.26
N VAL A 69 11.21 -8.55 -11.35
CA VAL A 69 10.64 -8.12 -10.08
C VAL A 69 11.70 -7.50 -9.17
N ASN A 70 12.90 -8.07 -9.10
CA ASN A 70 14.01 -7.50 -8.32
C ASN A 70 14.42 -6.11 -8.82
N ILE A 71 14.59 -5.96 -10.14
CA ILE A 71 14.92 -4.66 -10.75
C ILE A 71 13.81 -3.65 -10.43
N VAL A 72 12.55 -3.98 -10.74
CA VAL A 72 11.40 -3.08 -10.54
C VAL A 72 11.21 -2.73 -9.05
N GLY A 73 11.43 -3.69 -8.15
CA GLY A 73 11.33 -3.51 -6.70
C GLY A 73 12.38 -2.59 -6.11
N TYR A 74 13.54 -2.42 -6.74
CA TYR A 74 14.58 -1.50 -6.25
C TYR A 74 14.59 -0.14 -6.96
N ILE A 75 13.87 0.04 -8.08
CA ILE A 75 13.74 1.34 -8.76
C ILE A 75 13.23 2.45 -7.82
N PRO A 76 12.13 2.27 -7.05
CA PRO A 76 11.65 3.34 -6.17
C PRO A 76 12.66 3.69 -5.07
N PHE A 77 13.43 2.72 -4.57
CA PHE A 77 14.46 2.96 -3.57
C PHE A 77 15.56 3.90 -4.07
N GLY A 78 16.14 3.60 -5.24
CA GLY A 78 17.14 4.45 -5.87
C GLY A 78 16.64 5.86 -6.18
N MET A 79 15.39 5.95 -6.67
CA MET A 79 14.75 7.23 -6.96
C MET A 79 14.56 8.06 -5.69
N LEU A 80 14.06 7.46 -4.61
CA LEU A 80 13.85 8.13 -3.33
C LEU A 80 15.17 8.57 -2.67
N LEU A 81 16.25 7.79 -2.79
CA LEU A 81 17.58 8.18 -2.33
C LEU A 81 18.01 9.50 -2.98
N VAL A 82 17.99 9.58 -4.31
CA VAL A 82 18.37 10.80 -5.05
C VAL A 82 17.52 12.00 -4.65
N LEU A 83 16.20 11.81 -4.57
CA LEU A 83 15.28 12.88 -4.17
C LEU A 83 15.52 13.33 -2.71
N SER A 84 15.95 12.42 -1.83
CA SER A 84 16.20 12.71 -0.41
C SER A 84 17.48 13.54 -0.17
N PHE A 85 18.45 13.43 -1.07
CA PHE A 85 19.71 14.17 -1.00
C PHE A 85 19.58 15.62 -1.45
N TYR A 86 18.56 15.94 -2.23
CA TYR A 86 18.25 17.30 -2.64
C TYR A 86 17.95 18.18 -1.40
N PRO A 87 18.39 19.47 -1.37
CA PRO A 87 19.15 20.15 -2.43
C PRO A 87 20.68 19.95 -2.37
N ARG A 88 21.20 19.20 -1.40
CA ARG A 88 22.63 19.15 -1.06
C ARG A 88 23.48 18.40 -2.07
N VAL A 89 23.00 17.25 -2.56
CA VAL A 89 23.68 16.45 -3.60
C VAL A 89 22.75 16.30 -4.79
N ARG A 90 23.27 16.48 -6.01
CA ARG A 90 22.48 16.53 -7.25
C ARG A 90 23.21 15.87 -8.42
N GLY A 91 22.46 15.61 -9.50
CA GLY A 91 23.01 15.11 -10.76
C GLY A 91 23.76 13.79 -10.59
N VAL A 92 24.88 13.65 -11.30
CA VAL A 92 25.70 12.42 -11.32
C VAL A 92 26.16 12.01 -9.91
N TRP A 93 26.53 12.97 -9.05
CA TRP A 93 26.97 12.65 -7.68
C TRP A 93 25.86 12.06 -6.82
N ALA A 94 24.61 12.51 -6.99
CA ALA A 94 23.48 11.90 -6.29
C ALA A 94 23.22 10.48 -6.79
N VAL A 95 23.38 10.24 -8.10
CA VAL A 95 23.25 8.90 -8.69
C VAL A 95 24.33 7.96 -8.18
N LEU A 96 25.60 8.38 -8.18
CA LEU A 96 26.71 7.58 -7.69
C LEU A 96 26.55 7.21 -6.21
N LEU A 97 26.19 8.19 -5.37
CA LEU A 97 25.93 7.95 -3.96
C LEU A 97 24.75 7.01 -3.73
N ALA A 98 23.65 7.20 -4.47
CA ALA A 98 22.49 6.31 -4.40
C ALA A 98 22.81 4.89 -4.87
N ALA A 99 23.65 4.74 -5.91
CA ALA A 99 24.11 3.44 -6.39
C ALA A 99 24.97 2.73 -5.34
N LEU A 100 25.90 3.44 -4.69
CA LEU A 100 26.72 2.88 -3.61
C LEU A 100 25.85 2.41 -2.42
N ILE A 101 24.87 3.23 -2.01
CA ILE A 101 23.93 2.86 -0.96
C ILE A 101 23.07 1.67 -1.41
N GLY A 102 22.62 1.65 -2.67
CA GLY A 102 21.89 0.53 -3.27
C GLY A 102 22.65 -0.78 -3.17
N ILE A 103 23.91 -0.79 -3.62
CA ILE A 103 24.83 -1.94 -3.54
C ILE A 103 25.01 -2.39 -2.08
N PHE A 104 25.25 -1.43 -1.17
CA PHE A 104 25.41 -1.74 0.25
C PHE A 104 24.14 -2.36 0.84
N THR A 105 22.98 -1.75 0.60
CA THR A 105 21.69 -2.24 1.09
C THR A 105 21.41 -3.66 0.58
N THR A 106 21.56 -3.92 -0.72
CA THR A 106 21.34 -5.28 -1.23
C THR A 106 22.38 -6.27 -0.70
N GLY A 107 23.64 -5.87 -0.53
CA GLY A 107 24.66 -6.72 0.08
C GLY A 107 24.30 -7.11 1.50
N VAL A 108 23.77 -6.18 2.30
CA VAL A 108 23.25 -6.46 3.64
C VAL A 108 22.08 -7.44 3.60
N MET A 109 21.13 -7.27 2.67
CA MET A 109 19.99 -8.19 2.56
C MET A 109 20.45 -9.63 2.29
N GLU A 110 21.29 -9.84 1.28
CA GLU A 110 21.84 -11.16 0.92
C GLU A 110 22.69 -11.76 2.04
N THR A 111 23.50 -10.93 2.69
CA THR A 111 24.37 -11.37 3.79
C THR A 111 23.56 -11.90 4.96
N VAL A 112 22.52 -11.17 5.38
CA VAL A 112 21.65 -11.56 6.51
C VAL A 112 20.83 -12.81 6.17
N GLN A 113 20.49 -13.03 4.91
CA GLN A 113 19.76 -14.23 4.49
C GLN A 113 20.54 -15.54 4.72
N ASN A 114 21.87 -15.52 4.89
CA ASN A 114 22.63 -16.72 5.31
C ASN A 114 22.14 -17.30 6.65
N PHE A 115 21.53 -16.47 7.50
CA PHE A 115 21.00 -16.88 8.80
C PHE A 115 19.53 -17.33 8.74
N LEU A 116 18.91 -17.30 7.56
CA LEU A 116 17.51 -17.66 7.33
C LEU A 116 17.43 -18.92 6.45
N PRO A 117 17.17 -20.10 7.03
CA PRO A 117 17.15 -21.37 6.28
C PRO A 117 16.12 -21.46 5.17
N SER A 118 15.07 -20.63 5.23
CA SER A 118 14.04 -20.53 4.21
C SER A 118 14.45 -19.64 3.03
N ARG A 119 15.66 -19.08 3.05
CA ARG A 119 16.21 -18.19 2.02
C ARG A 119 17.50 -18.75 1.47
N VAL A 120 17.76 -18.43 0.20
CA VAL A 120 19.01 -18.79 -0.46
C VAL A 120 19.62 -17.51 -1.02
N PRO A 121 20.69 -16.98 -0.38
CA PRO A 121 21.42 -15.83 -0.89
C PRO A 121 21.88 -16.03 -2.34
N SER A 122 21.87 -14.97 -3.14
CA SER A 122 22.01 -15.03 -4.60
C SER A 122 22.81 -13.85 -5.15
N ASN A 123 23.85 -14.14 -5.94
CA ASN A 123 24.55 -13.11 -6.73
C ASN A 123 23.64 -12.47 -7.79
N LEU A 124 22.67 -13.22 -8.33
CA LEU A 124 21.73 -12.69 -9.30
C LEU A 124 20.82 -11.66 -8.64
N ASP A 125 20.32 -11.94 -7.43
CA ASP A 125 19.48 -11.00 -6.68
C ASP A 125 20.28 -9.76 -6.31
N PHE A 126 21.51 -9.93 -5.81
CA PHE A 126 22.43 -8.82 -5.57
C PHE A 126 22.60 -7.89 -6.79
N VAL A 127 22.92 -8.44 -7.96
CA VAL A 127 23.15 -7.64 -9.18
C VAL A 127 21.87 -7.00 -9.68
N THR A 128 20.75 -7.72 -9.66
CA THR A 128 19.46 -7.22 -10.18
C THR A 128 18.86 -6.15 -9.27
N ASN A 129 18.94 -6.31 -7.95
CA ASN A 129 18.54 -5.30 -6.97
C ASN A 129 19.43 -4.04 -7.08
N ALA A 130 20.76 -4.20 -7.15
CA ALA A 130 21.67 -3.08 -7.34
C ALA A 130 21.42 -2.34 -8.67
N GLY A 131 21.17 -3.09 -9.75
CA GLY A 131 20.80 -2.55 -11.05
C GLY A 131 19.48 -1.78 -11.02
N GLY A 132 18.46 -2.30 -10.33
CA GLY A 132 17.20 -1.61 -10.07
C GLY A 132 17.40 -0.30 -9.31
N ALA A 133 18.21 -0.31 -8.24
CA ALA A 133 18.53 0.88 -7.47
C ALA A 133 19.28 1.92 -8.31
N LEU A 134 20.23 1.51 -9.16
CA LEU A 134 20.93 2.41 -10.08
C LEU A 134 19.98 3.02 -11.10
N LEU A 135 19.14 2.20 -11.76
CA LEU A 135 18.15 2.68 -12.72
C LEU A 135 17.19 3.68 -12.06
N GLY A 136 16.70 3.35 -10.86
CA GLY A 136 15.90 4.24 -10.04
C GLY A 136 16.59 5.57 -9.73
N ALA A 137 17.88 5.53 -9.38
CA ALA A 137 18.66 6.73 -9.11
C ALA A 137 18.80 7.61 -10.35
N VAL A 138 19.07 7.03 -11.53
CA VAL A 138 19.10 7.75 -12.81
C VAL A 138 17.76 8.42 -13.09
N LEU A 139 16.65 7.67 -12.99
CA LEU A 139 15.29 8.20 -13.18
C LEU A 139 14.98 9.31 -12.16
N GLY A 140 15.38 9.13 -10.90
CA GLY A 140 15.24 10.14 -9.85
C GLY A 140 15.99 11.42 -10.15
N ALA A 141 17.22 11.33 -10.67
CA ALA A 141 17.99 12.51 -11.06
C ALA A 141 17.37 13.23 -12.28
N LEU A 142 16.90 12.47 -13.28
CA LEU A 142 16.22 13.00 -14.46
C LEU A 142 14.90 13.71 -14.10
N TRP A 143 14.13 13.14 -13.17
CA TRP A 143 12.82 13.67 -12.79
C TRP A 143 12.85 14.61 -11.58
N ALA A 144 13.96 14.73 -10.84
CA ALA A 144 14.08 15.61 -9.68
C ALA A 144 13.62 17.07 -9.96
N PRO A 145 14.00 17.73 -11.08
CA PRO A 145 13.49 19.06 -11.40
C PRO A 145 11.96 19.10 -11.60
N GLY A 146 11.40 18.00 -12.11
CA GLY A 146 9.96 17.80 -12.33
C GLY A 146 9.19 17.31 -11.08
N LEU A 147 9.86 17.04 -9.96
CA LEU A 147 9.22 16.51 -8.75
C LEU A 147 9.36 17.41 -7.53
N LEU A 148 10.48 18.13 -7.39
CA LEU A 148 10.83 18.83 -6.14
C LEU A 148 10.45 20.31 -6.14
N ASP A 149 11.14 21.14 -6.93
CA ASP A 149 10.94 22.59 -6.92
C ASP A 149 10.72 23.11 -8.34
N ARG A 150 9.63 23.86 -8.54
CA ARG A 150 9.15 24.46 -9.82
C ARG A 150 8.36 23.54 -10.75
N SER A 151 8.06 22.31 -10.34
CA SER A 151 7.39 21.37 -11.23
C SER A 151 5.92 21.66 -11.48
N ARG A 152 5.42 21.22 -12.65
CA ARG A 152 3.99 21.22 -12.98
C ARG A 152 3.18 20.46 -11.92
N LEU A 153 3.73 19.36 -11.38
CA LEU A 153 3.10 18.54 -10.34
C LEU A 153 2.95 19.29 -9.01
N PHE A 154 3.96 20.05 -8.60
CA PHE A 154 3.87 20.87 -7.39
C PHE A 154 2.80 21.96 -7.53
N LYS A 155 2.75 22.64 -8.68
CA LYS A 155 1.70 23.62 -8.99
C LYS A 155 0.30 22.96 -9.04
N LEU A 156 0.20 21.79 -9.65
CA LEU A 156 -1.03 21.01 -9.72
C LEU A 156 -1.52 20.61 -8.33
N ARG A 157 -0.61 20.15 -7.48
CA ARG A 157 -0.88 19.82 -6.09
C ARG A 157 -1.43 21.03 -5.33
N GLN A 158 -0.78 22.19 -5.44
CA GLN A 158 -1.24 23.42 -4.82
C GLN A 158 -2.61 23.87 -5.35
N ARG A 159 -2.88 23.66 -6.64
CA ARG A 159 -4.16 24.00 -7.27
C ARG A 159 -5.29 23.07 -6.84
N TRP A 160 -5.01 21.77 -6.71
CA TRP A 160 -6.04 20.74 -6.54
C TRP A 160 -6.27 20.33 -5.08
N PHE A 161 -5.27 20.41 -4.21
CA PHE A 161 -5.35 19.88 -2.85
C PHE A 161 -5.12 20.93 -1.76
N ALA A 162 -5.68 20.67 -0.57
CA ALA A 162 -5.45 21.53 0.60
C ALA A 162 -3.95 21.56 0.99
N PRO A 163 -3.44 22.66 1.59
CA PRO A 163 -2.03 22.79 1.96
C PRO A 163 -1.50 21.60 2.80
N HIS A 164 -2.28 21.17 3.79
CA HIS A 164 -1.94 20.07 4.71
C HIS A 164 -2.38 18.67 4.21
N ALA A 165 -2.73 18.54 2.93
CA ALA A 165 -3.25 17.28 2.39
C ALA A 165 -2.21 16.16 2.25
N SER A 166 -0.90 16.41 2.47
CA SER A 166 0.17 15.42 2.22
C SER A 166 -0.09 14.06 2.85
N GLN A 167 -0.37 14.04 4.15
CA GLN A 167 -0.56 12.80 4.90
C GLN A 167 -1.83 12.08 4.43
N GLY A 168 -2.92 12.83 4.22
CA GLY A 168 -4.16 12.29 3.67
C GLY A 168 -4.00 11.74 2.25
N LEU A 169 -3.16 12.36 1.41
CA LEU A 169 -2.89 11.88 0.05
C LEU A 169 -2.11 10.59 0.06
N VAL A 170 -1.13 10.43 0.96
CA VAL A 170 -0.44 9.15 1.17
C VAL A 170 -1.45 8.09 1.59
N LEU A 171 -2.28 8.38 2.60
CA LEU A 171 -3.33 7.49 3.05
C LEU A 171 -4.28 7.08 1.91
N VAL A 172 -4.79 8.02 1.12
CA VAL A 172 -5.67 7.73 -0.02
C VAL A 172 -4.94 6.92 -1.10
N ALA A 173 -3.68 7.24 -1.40
CA ALA A 173 -2.88 6.49 -2.38
C ALA A 173 -2.56 5.06 -1.93
N MET A 174 -2.59 4.79 -0.62
CA MET A 174 -2.45 3.44 -0.07
C MET A 174 -3.72 2.58 -0.24
N TRP A 175 -4.90 3.17 -0.46
CA TRP A 175 -6.15 2.41 -0.58
C TRP A 175 -6.20 1.49 -1.82
N PRO A 176 -5.79 1.93 -3.03
CA PRO A 176 -5.62 1.02 -4.17
C PRO A 176 -4.61 -0.10 -3.90
N LEU A 177 -3.51 0.20 -3.20
CA LEU A 177 -2.49 -0.80 -2.85
C LEU A 177 -3.01 -1.83 -1.84
N ALA A 178 -3.96 -1.44 -0.98
CA ALA A 178 -4.62 -2.36 -0.05
C ALA A 178 -5.42 -3.46 -0.79
N GLN A 179 -5.77 -3.27 -2.06
CA GLN A 179 -6.46 -4.29 -2.89
C GLN A 179 -5.57 -5.47 -3.29
N ILE A 180 -4.25 -5.35 -3.12
CA ILE A 180 -3.29 -6.40 -3.52
C ILE A 180 -3.53 -7.69 -2.71
N TYR A 181 -3.90 -7.57 -1.43
CA TYR A 181 -4.19 -8.74 -0.61
C TYR A 181 -5.49 -9.43 -1.07
N PRO A 182 -5.54 -10.77 -1.15
CA PRO A 182 -6.77 -11.49 -1.47
C PRO A 182 -7.80 -11.31 -0.35
N GLN A 183 -8.91 -10.67 -0.68
CA GLN A 183 -10.02 -10.37 0.24
C GLN A 183 -11.28 -11.11 -0.19
N SER A 184 -12.10 -11.46 0.79
CA SER A 184 -13.38 -12.14 0.57
C SER A 184 -14.44 -11.28 -0.11
N TYR A 185 -14.33 -9.96 0.03
CA TYR A 185 -15.29 -8.98 -0.50
C TYR A 185 -14.53 -7.81 -1.13
N LEU A 186 -15.03 -7.28 -2.25
CA LEU A 186 -14.44 -6.12 -2.89
C LEU A 186 -14.44 -4.90 -1.93
N PHE A 187 -13.29 -4.25 -1.77
CA PHE A 187 -13.08 -3.14 -0.83
C PHE A 187 -13.33 -3.49 0.65
N GLY A 188 -13.39 -4.77 1.00
CA GLY A 188 -13.62 -5.29 2.36
C GLY A 188 -12.38 -5.29 3.24
N HIS A 189 -11.85 -4.11 3.53
CA HIS A 189 -10.68 -3.94 4.41
C HIS A 189 -11.02 -4.06 5.90
N GLY A 190 -10.02 -4.42 6.71
CA GLY A 190 -10.14 -4.39 8.17
C GLY A 190 -10.83 -5.60 8.81
N GLN A 191 -10.66 -6.80 8.24
CA GLN A 191 -11.08 -8.06 8.87
C GLN A 191 -10.20 -8.38 10.08
N VAL A 192 -10.63 -7.98 11.28
CA VAL A 192 -9.92 -8.14 12.55
C VAL A 192 -10.39 -9.38 13.31
N LEU A 193 -11.70 -9.64 13.36
CA LEU A 193 -12.26 -10.71 14.19
C LEU A 193 -11.70 -12.10 13.88
N PRO A 194 -11.54 -12.53 12.60
CA PRO A 194 -10.92 -13.82 12.30
C PRO A 194 -9.46 -13.93 12.80
N ILE A 195 -8.72 -12.81 12.79
CA ILE A 195 -7.32 -12.77 13.25
C ILE A 195 -7.25 -12.94 14.76
N VAL A 196 -8.07 -12.15 15.48
CA VAL A 196 -8.11 -12.21 16.95
C VAL A 196 -8.63 -13.58 17.40
N SER A 197 -9.60 -14.15 16.68
CA SER A 197 -10.06 -15.53 16.88
C SER A 197 -8.89 -16.50 16.82
N GLY A 198 -8.09 -16.46 15.74
CA GLY A 198 -6.90 -17.31 15.61
C GLY A 198 -5.86 -17.13 16.73
N TRP A 199 -5.59 -15.89 17.16
CA TRP A 199 -4.69 -15.62 18.29
C TRP A 199 -5.23 -16.20 19.60
N LEU A 200 -6.51 -15.97 19.90
CA LEU A 200 -7.15 -16.52 21.09
C LEU A 200 -7.15 -18.05 21.04
N SER A 201 -7.49 -18.66 19.91
CA SER A 201 -7.47 -20.11 19.77
C SER A 201 -6.09 -20.69 20.04
N SER A 202 -5.04 -20.04 19.55
CA SER A 202 -3.65 -20.46 19.80
C SER A 202 -3.22 -20.27 21.27
N TRP A 203 -3.69 -19.21 21.94
CA TRP A 203 -3.33 -18.94 23.34
C TRP A 203 -4.05 -19.86 24.32
N PHE A 204 -5.30 -20.21 24.03
CA PHE A 204 -6.14 -21.01 24.91
C PHE A 204 -6.22 -22.49 24.49
N ASP A 205 -5.54 -22.88 23.41
CA ASP A 205 -5.56 -24.22 22.83
C ASP A 205 -6.99 -24.78 22.67
N THR A 206 -7.91 -23.88 22.27
CA THR A 206 -9.35 -24.14 22.16
C THR A 206 -9.87 -23.44 20.92
N ASP A 207 -10.81 -24.04 20.19
CA ASP A 207 -11.38 -23.39 19.00
C ASP A 207 -12.31 -22.23 19.40
N ILE A 208 -11.78 -21.00 19.32
CA ILE A 208 -12.50 -19.75 19.60
C ILE A 208 -12.76 -19.02 18.29
N ASP A 209 -14.03 -18.99 17.87
CA ASP A 209 -14.49 -18.15 16.75
C ASP A 209 -15.36 -16.99 17.28
N LEU A 210 -14.78 -15.79 17.31
CA LEU A 210 -15.48 -14.59 17.78
C LEU A 210 -16.66 -14.22 16.88
N VAL A 211 -16.58 -14.50 15.57
CA VAL A 211 -17.69 -14.23 14.64
C VAL A 211 -18.85 -15.16 14.94
N ALA A 212 -18.57 -16.46 15.15
CA ALA A 212 -19.58 -17.43 15.58
C ALA A 212 -20.16 -17.11 16.96
N MET A 213 -19.36 -16.58 17.90
CA MET A 213 -19.87 -16.10 19.20
C MET A 213 -20.80 -14.90 19.07
N LEU A 214 -20.49 -13.96 18.16
CA LEU A 214 -21.35 -12.80 17.86
C LEU A 214 -22.64 -13.19 17.14
N ARG A 215 -22.60 -14.24 16.31
CA ARG A 215 -23.74 -14.76 15.56
C ARG A 215 -23.80 -16.30 15.62
N PRO A 216 -24.24 -16.86 16.76
CA PRO A 216 -24.27 -18.32 16.94
C PRO A 216 -25.22 -19.00 15.95
N GLY A 217 -24.74 -20.03 15.27
CA GLY A 217 -25.57 -20.90 14.41
C GLY A 217 -26.09 -20.27 13.12
N VAL A 218 -25.60 -19.09 12.72
CA VAL A 218 -26.06 -18.43 11.50
C VAL A 218 -25.41 -19.05 10.27
N THR A 219 -26.17 -19.84 9.51
CA THR A 219 -25.81 -20.24 8.15
C THR A 219 -26.36 -19.18 7.19
N MET A 220 -25.46 -18.48 6.50
CA MET A 220 -25.89 -17.46 5.54
C MET A 220 -26.25 -18.10 4.19
N SER A 221 -27.37 -17.65 3.62
CA SER A 221 -27.71 -17.97 2.24
C SER A 221 -26.78 -17.24 1.25
N VAL A 222 -26.75 -17.71 0.00
CA VAL A 222 -25.97 -17.07 -1.07
C VAL A 222 -26.38 -15.59 -1.25
N GLU A 223 -27.68 -15.31 -1.22
CA GLU A 223 -28.22 -13.95 -1.33
C GLU A 223 -27.79 -13.05 -0.16
N GLN A 224 -27.71 -13.59 1.05
CA GLN A 224 -27.25 -12.85 2.22
C GLN A 224 -25.75 -12.51 2.12
N TYR A 225 -24.93 -13.38 1.54
CA TYR A 225 -23.55 -13.07 1.21
C TYR A 225 -23.44 -11.99 0.13
N TRP A 226 -24.27 -12.03 -0.91
CA TRP A 226 -24.29 -10.98 -1.94
C TRP A 226 -24.75 -9.62 -1.40
N LEU A 227 -25.78 -9.59 -0.54
CA LEU A 227 -26.24 -8.36 0.11
C LEU A 227 -25.16 -7.78 1.02
N SER A 228 -24.51 -8.65 1.78
CA SER A 228 -23.38 -8.29 2.64
C SER A 228 -22.22 -7.67 1.85
N GLU A 229 -21.82 -8.32 0.76
CA GLU A 229 -20.79 -7.82 -0.15
C GLU A 229 -21.18 -6.50 -0.81
N THR A 230 -22.46 -6.36 -1.19
CA THR A 230 -23.02 -5.11 -1.73
C THR A 230 -22.82 -3.96 -0.75
N ILE A 231 -23.16 -4.16 0.53
CA ILE A 231 -22.99 -3.15 1.58
C ILE A 231 -21.51 -2.82 1.79
N ILE A 232 -20.65 -3.84 1.92
CA ILE A 232 -19.20 -3.66 2.12
C ILE A 232 -18.60 -2.87 0.95
N THR A 233 -18.87 -3.28 -0.27
CA THR A 233 -18.32 -2.66 -1.49
C THR A 233 -18.78 -1.21 -1.61
N ALA A 234 -20.09 -0.95 -1.48
CA ALA A 234 -20.66 0.40 -1.57
C ALA A 234 -20.06 1.32 -0.50
N CYS A 235 -19.97 0.84 0.74
CA CYS A 235 -19.48 1.62 1.88
C CYS A 235 -17.96 1.83 1.83
N GLY A 236 -17.18 0.80 1.48
CA GLY A 236 -15.72 0.88 1.34
C GLY A 236 -15.32 1.85 0.24
N MET A 237 -15.97 1.76 -0.93
CA MET A 237 -15.76 2.68 -2.05
C MET A 237 -16.15 4.11 -1.69
N THR A 238 -17.34 4.30 -1.11
CA THR A 238 -17.84 5.63 -0.73
C THR A 238 -16.94 6.28 0.32
N GLY A 239 -16.53 5.52 1.34
CA GLY A 239 -15.63 5.99 2.39
C GLY A 239 -14.29 6.45 1.85
N ALA A 240 -13.65 5.67 0.97
CA ALA A 240 -12.38 6.03 0.35
C ALA A 240 -12.50 7.27 -0.56
N ALA A 241 -13.52 7.31 -1.42
CA ALA A 241 -13.75 8.44 -2.32
C ALA A 241 -14.09 9.74 -1.56
N LEU A 242 -14.91 9.67 -0.50
CA LEU A 242 -15.20 10.83 0.34
C LEU A 242 -13.98 11.28 1.16
N THR A 243 -13.11 10.35 1.57
CA THR A 243 -11.82 10.69 2.20
C THR A 243 -10.96 11.51 1.25
N LEU A 244 -10.87 11.12 -0.03
CA LEU A 244 -10.23 11.93 -1.06
C LEU A 244 -10.92 13.30 -1.20
N MET A 245 -12.25 13.35 -1.22
CA MET A 245 -13.01 14.60 -1.35
C MET A 245 -12.73 15.60 -0.22
N CYS A 246 -12.37 15.15 0.99
CA CYS A 246 -11.95 16.02 2.09
C CYS A 246 -10.59 16.71 1.83
N LEU A 247 -9.75 16.15 0.96
CA LEU A 247 -8.43 16.68 0.63
C LEU A 247 -8.44 17.63 -0.57
N VAL A 248 -9.47 17.52 -1.41
CA VAL A 248 -9.56 18.18 -2.70
C VAL A 248 -10.24 19.55 -2.57
N ARG A 249 -9.68 20.57 -3.24
CA ARG A 249 -10.25 21.92 -3.32
C ARG A 249 -11.45 21.96 -4.27
N ARG A 250 -12.37 22.91 -4.05
CA ARG A 250 -13.59 23.06 -4.88
C ARG A 250 -13.32 23.25 -6.37
N GLY A 251 -12.23 23.94 -6.75
CA GLY A 251 -11.85 24.18 -8.15
C GLY A 251 -11.01 23.08 -8.81
N ALA A 252 -10.83 21.94 -8.15
CA ALA A 252 -10.10 20.80 -8.70
C ALA A 252 -11.04 19.91 -9.55
N PRO A 253 -10.51 19.07 -10.45
CA PRO A 253 -11.30 18.12 -11.22
C PRO A 253 -11.73 16.92 -10.35
N ARG A 254 -12.64 17.15 -9.41
CA ARG A 254 -13.07 16.17 -8.38
C ARG A 254 -13.53 14.85 -8.99
N PHE A 255 -14.34 14.92 -10.04
CA PHE A 255 -14.84 13.76 -10.77
C PHE A 255 -13.69 12.89 -11.30
N TRP A 256 -12.75 13.47 -12.03
CA TRP A 256 -11.62 12.73 -12.61
C TRP A 256 -10.67 12.17 -11.55
N LEU A 257 -10.46 12.89 -10.44
CA LEU A 257 -9.66 12.37 -9.33
C LEU A 257 -10.33 11.17 -8.65
N MET A 258 -11.66 11.19 -8.53
CA MET A 258 -12.43 10.05 -8.02
C MET A 258 -12.34 8.85 -8.97
N ILE A 259 -12.58 9.06 -10.27
CA ILE A 259 -12.45 7.99 -11.27
C ILE A 259 -11.03 7.43 -11.31
N ALA A 260 -9.99 8.27 -11.19
CA ALA A 260 -8.61 7.82 -11.12
C ALA A 260 -8.36 6.94 -9.89
N LEU A 261 -8.88 7.31 -8.70
CA LEU A 261 -8.76 6.51 -7.49
C LEU A 261 -9.43 5.14 -7.67
N LEU A 262 -10.69 5.12 -8.10
CA LEU A 262 -11.47 3.89 -8.28
C LEU A 262 -10.86 3.00 -9.38
N GLY A 263 -10.54 3.59 -10.53
CA GLY A 263 -9.91 2.88 -11.65
C GLY A 263 -8.56 2.29 -11.25
N SER A 264 -7.74 3.00 -10.46
CA SER A 264 -6.49 2.46 -9.95
C SER A 264 -6.72 1.27 -9.02
N ALA A 265 -7.70 1.34 -8.11
CA ALA A 265 -8.01 0.24 -7.19
C ALA A 265 -8.49 -1.01 -7.94
N LEU A 266 -9.38 -0.86 -8.93
CA LEU A 266 -9.85 -1.97 -9.76
C LEU A 266 -8.74 -2.56 -10.63
N ALA A 267 -7.90 -1.73 -11.23
CA ALA A 267 -6.76 -2.18 -12.03
C ALA A 267 -5.75 -2.95 -11.18
N LEU A 268 -5.40 -2.44 -10.00
CA LEU A 268 -4.55 -3.12 -9.03
C LEU A 268 -5.17 -4.43 -8.55
N LYS A 269 -6.47 -4.45 -8.27
CA LYS A 269 -7.20 -5.67 -7.87
C LYS A 269 -7.13 -6.73 -8.96
N ALA A 270 -7.43 -6.37 -10.22
CA ALA A 270 -7.40 -7.30 -11.35
C ALA A 270 -6.00 -7.83 -11.61
N PHE A 271 -5.00 -6.96 -11.58
CA PHE A 271 -3.60 -7.33 -11.75
C PHE A 271 -3.11 -8.24 -10.62
N ALA A 272 -3.42 -7.91 -9.36
CA ALA A 272 -3.05 -8.73 -8.20
C ALA A 272 -3.74 -10.10 -8.25
N SER A 273 -5.04 -10.16 -8.56
CA SER A 273 -5.75 -11.42 -8.73
C SER A 273 -5.16 -12.29 -9.84
N SER A 274 -4.80 -11.70 -10.98
CA SER A 274 -4.10 -12.39 -12.08
C SER A 274 -2.76 -12.98 -11.64
N LEU A 275 -1.99 -12.25 -10.82
CA LEU A 275 -0.68 -12.70 -10.35
C LEU A 275 -0.77 -13.75 -9.25
N LEU A 276 -1.73 -13.63 -8.33
CA LEU A 276 -1.85 -14.52 -7.16
C LEU A 276 -2.60 -15.82 -7.46
N PHE A 277 -3.58 -15.81 -8.38
CA PHE A 277 -4.47 -16.95 -8.63
C PHE A 277 -4.43 -17.50 -10.06
N ARG A 278 -3.61 -16.93 -10.95
CA ARG A 278 -3.53 -17.12 -12.43
C ARG A 278 -4.33 -16.09 -13.24
N PRO A 279 -3.93 -15.82 -14.51
CA PRO A 279 -4.58 -14.82 -15.36
C PRO A 279 -6.09 -15.01 -15.57
N ASP A 280 -6.56 -16.25 -15.65
CA ASP A 280 -8.00 -16.54 -15.84
C ASP A 280 -8.85 -16.08 -14.65
N ASN A 281 -8.24 -15.96 -13.45
CA ASN A 281 -8.89 -15.50 -12.23
C ASN A 281 -8.76 -13.98 -11.99
N ALA A 282 -8.30 -13.21 -12.98
CA ALA A 282 -8.12 -11.76 -12.86
C ALA A 282 -9.39 -11.02 -12.42
N PHE A 283 -10.58 -11.53 -12.79
CA PHE A 283 -11.88 -10.94 -12.48
C PHE A 283 -12.73 -11.81 -11.55
N VAL A 284 -12.14 -12.75 -10.81
CA VAL A 284 -12.88 -13.63 -9.87
C VAL A 284 -13.61 -12.85 -8.76
N TRP A 285 -13.19 -11.61 -8.51
CA TRP A 285 -13.81 -10.69 -7.54
C TRP A 285 -15.03 -9.94 -8.10
N VAL A 286 -15.34 -10.09 -9.39
CA VAL A 286 -16.55 -9.51 -10.02
C VAL A 286 -17.72 -10.45 -9.75
N THR A 287 -18.26 -10.35 -8.54
CA THR A 287 -19.43 -11.11 -8.09
C THR A 287 -20.71 -10.26 -8.22
N PRO A 288 -21.91 -10.86 -8.19
CA PRO A 288 -23.16 -10.09 -8.18
C PRO A 288 -23.24 -9.07 -7.02
N GLY A 289 -22.69 -9.44 -5.85
CA GLY A 289 -22.61 -8.55 -4.70
C GLY A 289 -21.65 -7.37 -4.92
N ALA A 290 -20.48 -7.62 -5.52
CA ALA A 290 -19.52 -6.56 -5.84
C ALA A 290 -20.07 -5.61 -6.91
N GLU A 291 -20.73 -6.13 -7.95
CA GLU A 291 -21.39 -5.33 -9.00
C GLU A 291 -22.49 -4.44 -8.43
N GLY A 292 -23.40 -5.02 -7.63
CA GLY A 292 -24.47 -4.28 -6.95
C GLY A 292 -23.92 -3.20 -6.02
N GLY A 293 -22.90 -3.54 -5.23
CA GLY A 293 -22.26 -2.60 -4.32
C GLY A 293 -21.51 -1.47 -5.03
N PHE A 294 -20.84 -1.77 -6.14
CA PHE A 294 -20.20 -0.77 -6.97
C PHE A 294 -21.23 0.21 -7.57
N LEU A 295 -22.33 -0.30 -8.11
CA LEU A 295 -23.42 0.52 -8.66
C LEU A 295 -24.04 1.42 -7.60
N ILE A 296 -24.40 0.87 -6.44
CA ILE A 296 -24.96 1.63 -5.32
C ILE A 296 -23.95 2.68 -4.83
N GLY A 297 -22.68 2.32 -4.70
CA GLY A 297 -21.61 3.24 -4.35
C GLY A 297 -21.49 4.42 -5.33
N MET A 298 -21.60 4.16 -6.64
CA MET A 298 -21.59 5.21 -7.66
C MET A 298 -22.79 6.15 -7.52
N ILE A 299 -23.99 5.62 -7.28
CA ILE A 299 -25.21 6.41 -7.03
C ILE A 299 -25.02 7.28 -5.78
N MET A 300 -24.54 6.70 -4.68
CA MET A 300 -24.24 7.45 -3.45
C MET A 300 -23.23 8.57 -3.72
N LEU A 301 -22.13 8.28 -4.41
CA LEU A 301 -21.10 9.27 -4.71
C LEU A 301 -21.59 10.39 -5.63
N SER A 302 -22.48 10.10 -6.60
CA SER A 302 -23.05 11.15 -7.45
C SER A 302 -23.79 12.23 -6.67
N GLY A 303 -24.40 11.89 -5.51
CA GLY A 303 -25.01 12.88 -4.62
C GLY A 303 -24.01 13.45 -3.61
N LEU A 304 -23.28 12.58 -2.92
CA LEU A 304 -22.48 12.96 -1.75
C LEU A 304 -21.25 13.82 -2.10
N VAL A 305 -20.75 13.76 -3.33
CA VAL A 305 -19.64 14.62 -3.79
C VAL A 305 -20.02 16.11 -3.78
N PHE A 306 -21.31 16.45 -3.85
CA PHE A 306 -21.80 17.82 -3.78
C PHE A 306 -22.11 18.28 -2.35
N ALA A 307 -22.11 17.37 -1.37
CA ALA A 307 -22.40 17.71 0.02
C ALA A 307 -21.34 18.66 0.64
N PRO A 308 -21.70 19.45 1.67
CA PRO A 308 -20.74 20.24 2.42
C PRO A 308 -19.60 19.40 2.99
N GLN A 309 -18.38 19.95 3.11
CA GLN A 309 -17.19 19.19 3.55
C GLN A 309 -17.37 18.49 4.90
N VAL A 310 -18.12 19.09 5.83
CA VAL A 310 -18.44 18.48 7.13
C VAL A 310 -19.30 17.22 6.95
N ALA A 311 -20.29 17.28 6.06
CA ALA A 311 -21.13 16.12 5.74
C ALA A 311 -20.32 15.04 5.03
N GLN A 312 -19.47 15.39 4.05
CA GLN A 312 -18.58 14.43 3.37
C GLN A 312 -17.70 13.68 4.36
N ARG A 313 -17.09 14.41 5.31
CA ARG A 313 -16.23 13.84 6.34
C ARG A 313 -17.00 12.91 7.28
N ARG A 314 -18.17 13.33 7.77
CA ARG A 314 -19.03 12.50 8.64
C ARG A 314 -19.51 11.23 7.92
N LEU A 315 -19.92 11.36 6.66
CA LEU A 315 -20.37 10.24 5.85
C LEU A 315 -19.22 9.30 5.50
N ALA A 316 -18.01 9.80 5.27
CA ALA A 316 -16.82 8.96 5.11
C ALA A 316 -16.58 8.11 6.37
N VAL A 317 -16.68 8.71 7.56
CA VAL A 317 -16.56 7.98 8.83
C VAL A 317 -17.67 6.93 8.97
N VAL A 318 -18.93 7.31 8.76
CA VAL A 318 -20.08 6.39 8.91
C VAL A 318 -19.98 5.21 7.95
N THR A 319 -19.66 5.46 6.68
CA THR A 319 -19.53 4.40 5.67
C THR A 319 -18.33 3.48 5.96
N LEU A 320 -17.19 4.01 6.39
CA LEU A 320 -16.05 3.17 6.79
C LEU A 320 -16.34 2.33 8.05
N ILE A 321 -17.03 2.89 9.05
CA ILE A 321 -17.45 2.14 10.24
C ILE A 321 -18.45 1.06 9.84
N LEU A 322 -19.43 1.37 8.98
CA LEU A 322 -20.40 0.39 8.51
C LEU A 322 -19.72 -0.75 7.76
N ALA A 323 -18.79 -0.45 6.85
CA ALA A 323 -17.99 -1.46 6.16
C ALA A 323 -17.21 -2.35 7.15
N LEU A 324 -16.57 -1.75 8.16
CA LEU A 324 -15.84 -2.49 9.20
C LEU A 324 -16.73 -3.39 10.04
N VAL A 325 -17.89 -2.90 10.48
CA VAL A 325 -18.84 -3.69 11.27
C VAL A 325 -19.34 -4.87 10.46
N VAL A 326 -19.75 -4.62 9.22
CA VAL A 326 -20.31 -5.66 8.34
C VAL A 326 -19.23 -6.69 8.02
N VAL A 327 -18.03 -6.29 7.55
CA VAL A 327 -16.96 -7.22 7.17
C VAL A 327 -16.46 -8.10 8.33
N ASN A 328 -16.61 -7.65 9.58
CA ASN A 328 -16.23 -8.42 10.76
C ASN A 328 -17.36 -9.28 11.32
N THR A 329 -18.62 -9.00 10.99
CA THR A 329 -19.78 -9.74 11.54
C THR A 329 -20.29 -10.84 10.61
N ILE A 330 -19.74 -10.93 9.40
CA ILE A 330 -20.12 -11.94 8.42
C ILE A 330 -19.16 -13.15 8.51
N PRO A 331 -19.70 -14.39 8.56
CA PRO A 331 -18.88 -15.60 8.50
C PRO A 331 -18.03 -15.68 7.22
N VAL A 332 -16.98 -16.50 7.26
CA VAL A 332 -16.12 -16.68 6.08
C VAL A 332 -16.92 -17.21 4.89
N ASN A 333 -16.85 -16.51 3.76
CA ASN A 333 -17.53 -16.89 2.53
C ASN A 333 -16.96 -18.21 1.96
N PRO A 334 -17.75 -19.29 1.83
CA PRO A 334 -17.28 -20.58 1.30
C PRO A 334 -16.70 -20.49 -0.12
N TYR A 335 -17.26 -19.62 -0.97
CA TYR A 335 -16.78 -19.41 -2.34
C TYR A 335 -15.39 -18.77 -2.37
N PHE A 336 -15.12 -17.86 -1.43
CA PHE A 336 -13.80 -17.29 -1.26
C PHE A 336 -12.80 -18.33 -0.76
N SER A 337 -13.18 -19.16 0.21
CA SER A 337 -12.33 -20.27 0.70
C SER A 337 -11.93 -21.22 -0.42
N SER A 338 -12.85 -21.54 -1.33
CA SER A 338 -12.55 -22.35 -2.52
C SER A 338 -11.56 -21.63 -3.47
N THR A 339 -11.75 -20.33 -3.70
CA THR A 339 -10.81 -19.53 -4.51
C THR A 339 -9.40 -19.51 -3.90
N LEU A 340 -9.32 -19.46 -2.56
CA LEU A 340 -8.06 -19.45 -1.82
C LEU A 340 -7.24 -20.74 -2.01
N GLN A 341 -7.88 -21.87 -2.31
CA GLN A 341 -7.19 -23.12 -2.65
C GLN A 341 -6.39 -23.00 -3.96
N GLY A 342 -6.81 -22.12 -4.88
CA GLY A 342 -6.09 -21.81 -6.11
C GLY A 342 -4.93 -20.83 -5.92
N TRP A 343 -4.66 -20.37 -4.69
CA TRP A 343 -3.62 -19.38 -4.42
C TRP A 343 -2.22 -19.95 -4.65
N VAL A 344 -1.50 -19.39 -5.62
CA VAL A 344 -0.10 -19.75 -5.90
C VAL A 344 0.80 -18.97 -4.94
N GLN A 345 1.05 -19.54 -3.74
CA GLN A 345 1.84 -18.86 -2.71
C GLN A 345 3.31 -18.67 -3.11
N GLY A 346 3.87 -19.48 -4.01
CA GLY A 346 5.33 -19.62 -4.18
C GLY A 346 6.17 -18.38 -4.54
N LYS A 347 5.62 -17.34 -5.19
CA LYS A 347 6.43 -16.22 -5.73
C LYS A 347 6.34 -14.88 -5.00
N PHE A 348 5.27 -14.64 -4.24
CA PHE A 348 5.00 -13.34 -3.58
C PHE A 348 4.75 -13.45 -2.07
N LEU A 349 5.08 -14.59 -1.45
CA LEU A 349 4.92 -14.84 0.00
C LEU A 349 5.36 -13.65 0.87
N ASN A 350 6.47 -13.02 0.51
CA ASN A 350 7.06 -11.92 1.27
C ASN A 350 6.25 -10.62 1.17
N PHE A 351 5.59 -10.39 0.04
CA PHE A 351 4.78 -9.19 -0.18
C PHE A 351 3.36 -9.35 0.38
N ASN A 352 2.89 -10.59 0.50
CA ASN A 352 1.55 -10.88 1.02
C ASN A 352 1.35 -10.36 2.44
N GLY A 353 2.35 -10.46 3.32
CA GLY A 353 2.23 -9.96 4.69
C GLY A 353 2.15 -8.43 4.79
N ALA A 354 2.89 -7.70 3.94
CA ALA A 354 2.78 -6.24 3.87
C ALA A 354 1.45 -5.79 3.26
N ALA A 355 1.00 -6.44 2.18
CA ALA A 355 -0.31 -6.19 1.58
C ALA A 355 -1.45 -6.53 2.55
N TRP A 356 -1.32 -7.61 3.32
CA TRP A 356 -2.23 -8.01 4.38
C TRP A 356 -2.31 -6.94 5.48
N PHE A 357 -1.15 -6.52 6.01
CA PHE A 357 -1.10 -5.47 7.03
C PHE A 357 -1.76 -4.19 6.51
N LEU A 358 -1.48 -3.80 5.27
CA LEU A 358 -2.10 -2.63 4.69
C LEU A 358 -3.63 -2.78 4.56
N SER A 359 -4.09 -3.91 4.03
CA SER A 359 -5.52 -4.24 3.94
C SER A 359 -6.21 -4.24 5.30
N LEU A 360 -5.52 -4.69 6.35
CA LEU A 360 -6.03 -4.71 7.71
C LEU A 360 -6.09 -3.30 8.32
N SER A 361 -4.99 -2.55 8.24
CA SER A 361 -4.79 -1.31 8.99
C SER A 361 -5.33 -0.06 8.30
N TRP A 362 -5.48 -0.06 6.97
CA TRP A 362 -5.94 1.11 6.21
C TRP A 362 -7.21 1.77 6.74
N PRO A 363 -8.34 1.05 6.99
CA PRO A 363 -9.57 1.69 7.45
C PRO A 363 -9.42 2.34 8.83
N PHE A 364 -8.56 1.79 9.70
CA PHE A 364 -8.25 2.39 11.00
C PHE A 364 -7.45 3.68 10.87
N PHE A 365 -6.43 3.71 10.00
CA PHE A 365 -5.70 4.95 9.70
C PHE A 365 -6.59 5.99 9.02
N ALA A 366 -7.51 5.57 8.15
CA ALA A 366 -8.47 6.46 7.53
C ALA A 366 -9.44 7.06 8.55
N LEU A 367 -10.00 6.25 9.45
CA LEU A 367 -10.85 6.73 10.54
C LEU A 367 -10.09 7.66 11.49
N TRP A 368 -8.87 7.29 11.89
CA TRP A 368 -8.03 8.16 12.71
C TRP A 368 -7.84 9.52 12.04
N PHE A 369 -7.45 9.55 10.77
CA PHE A 369 -7.28 10.76 9.98
C PHE A 369 -8.58 11.58 9.90
N LEU A 370 -9.72 10.94 9.64
CA LEU A 370 -11.03 11.57 9.54
C LEU A 370 -11.61 11.99 10.89
N LEU A 371 -11.07 11.57 12.03
CA LEU A 371 -11.50 11.99 13.36
C LEU A 371 -10.60 13.09 13.95
N LEU A 372 -9.37 13.25 13.45
CA LEU A 372 -8.45 14.30 13.89
C LEU A 372 -9.04 15.71 13.70
N PRO A 373 -9.14 16.54 14.75
CA PRO A 373 -9.71 17.88 14.63
C PRO A 373 -9.02 18.71 13.53
N SER A 374 -9.80 19.40 12.70
CA SER A 374 -9.28 20.18 11.56
C SER A 374 -8.23 21.22 11.96
N HIS A 375 -8.29 21.74 13.19
CA HIS A 375 -7.30 22.69 13.73
C HIS A 375 -5.95 22.05 14.07
N LYS A 376 -5.89 20.73 14.34
CA LYS A 376 -4.63 20.02 14.61
C LYS A 376 -3.88 19.65 13.33
N LEU A 377 -4.60 19.42 12.23
CA LEU A 377 -4.00 19.20 10.91
C LEU A 377 -3.32 20.47 10.33
N ASN A 378 -3.70 21.66 10.83
CA ASN A 378 -3.15 22.95 10.41
C ASN A 378 -2.00 23.45 11.31
N ARG A 379 -1.71 22.77 12.41
CA ARG A 379 -0.63 23.12 13.35
C ARG A 379 0.53 22.15 13.21
N GLN A 380 1.30 22.24 12.13
CA GLN A 380 2.66 21.70 12.03
C GLN A 380 3.36 22.25 10.78
#